data_AF-A0A2V9KWD4-F1
#
_entry.id   AF-A0A2V9KWD4-F1
#
_cell.length_a   1.000
_cell.length_b   1.000
_cell.length_c   1.000
_cell.angle_alpha   90.00
_cell.angle_beta   90.00
_cell.angle_gamma   90.00
#
_symmetry.space_group_name_H-M   'P 1'
#
loop_
_entity.id
_entity.type
_entity.pdbx_description
1 polymer ?
#
loop_
_entity_poly.entity_id
_entity_poly.type
_entity_poly.pdbx_seq_one_letter_code
_entity_poly.pdbx_strand_id
1 'polypeptide(L)'
;MRNPFRYGRELAPADLVDRQEEIATCVRTVQNRERLFLIGPRRYGKTSILKAASETLGKQGAIVFRYSTEAYPTIEMLVSRLVADATEKLAGGREKARKFFARLRPEVTFNVTERSWSATLGVSSGTPHEQTQLLVDGLAGVERLAAEASAPVGIMLDEFQHLIELGGRSAEGQLRSAVQQHASLGYIFAGSKTRMLIEMTTEASRPFYRLGERLFVGPVPRADFQGFLHHGFVRAGLKVGDGALDAVLDLAE
;
A
#
# COMPACT_ATOMS: atom_id res chain seq x y z
N MET A 1 11.86 5.63 -33.92
CA MET A 1 11.61 6.67 -32.89
C MET A 1 11.25 5.96 -31.58
N ARG A 2 11.85 6.33 -30.45
CA ARG A 2 11.55 5.70 -29.15
C ARG A 2 10.38 6.44 -28.51
N ASN A 3 9.36 5.73 -28.03
CA ASN A 3 8.20 6.33 -27.37
C ASN A 3 8.67 7.14 -26.12
N PRO A 4 8.37 8.45 -26.03
CA PRO A 4 8.77 9.26 -24.88
C PRO A 4 7.95 8.98 -23.61
N PHE A 5 6.80 8.32 -23.73
CA PHE A 5 5.89 8.04 -22.63
C PHE A 5 6.09 6.62 -22.09
N ARG A 6 6.12 6.51 -20.76
CA ARG A 6 6.26 5.24 -20.05
C ARG A 6 4.87 4.73 -19.64
N TYR A 7 4.56 3.48 -19.97
CA TYR A 7 3.31 2.82 -19.58
C TYR A 7 3.58 1.35 -19.19
N GLY A 8 2.61 0.72 -18.52
CA GLY A 8 2.67 -0.71 -18.16
C GLY A 8 3.58 -1.06 -16.98
N ARG A 9 4.08 -0.07 -16.22
CA ARG A 9 4.90 -0.28 -15.03
C ARG A 9 4.67 0.82 -13.99
N GLU A 10 5.06 0.57 -12.74
CA GLU A 10 5.08 1.61 -11.70
C GLU A 10 5.99 2.77 -12.12
N LEU A 11 5.45 3.98 -12.08
CA LEU A 11 6.18 5.18 -12.45
C LEU A 11 7.15 5.59 -11.34
N ALA A 12 8.23 6.29 -11.69
CA ALA A 12 9.02 6.99 -10.69
C ALA A 12 8.27 8.26 -10.24
N PRO A 13 8.52 8.80 -9.03
CA PRO A 13 7.86 10.02 -8.59
C PRO A 13 8.02 11.19 -9.57
N ALA A 14 9.19 11.30 -10.20
CA ALA A 14 9.47 12.33 -11.22
C ALA A 14 8.73 12.14 -12.56
N ASP A 15 8.19 10.94 -12.80
CA ASP A 15 7.40 10.63 -14.00
C ASP A 15 5.88 10.79 -13.72
N LEU A 16 5.47 11.11 -12.49
CA LEU A 16 4.06 11.34 -12.16
C LEU A 16 3.64 12.74 -12.61
N VAL A 17 2.55 12.78 -13.36
CA VAL A 17 1.82 13.99 -13.68
C VAL A 17 0.82 14.21 -12.57
N ASP A 18 0.74 15.43 -12.07
CA ASP A 18 -0.13 15.76 -10.93
C ASP A 18 0.26 14.92 -9.68
N ARG A 19 -0.65 14.73 -8.72
CA ARG A 19 -0.57 13.82 -7.56
C ARG A 19 0.19 14.30 -6.34
N GLN A 20 0.64 15.55 -6.32
CA GLN A 20 1.39 16.08 -5.17
C GLN A 20 0.52 16.10 -3.91
N GLU A 21 -0.76 16.41 -4.02
CA GLU A 21 -1.70 16.44 -2.88
C GLU A 21 -1.99 15.03 -2.35
N GLU A 22 -2.23 14.06 -3.23
CA GLU A 22 -2.47 12.66 -2.83
C GLU A 22 -1.23 12.04 -2.19
N ILE A 23 -0.05 12.29 -2.74
CA ILE A 23 1.23 11.86 -2.16
C ILE A 23 1.41 12.51 -0.79
N ALA A 24 1.23 13.83 -0.68
CA ALA A 24 1.38 14.54 0.58
C ALA A 24 0.39 14.03 1.65
N THR A 25 -0.84 13.70 1.24
CA THR A 25 -1.84 13.11 2.13
C THR A 25 -1.40 11.74 2.64
N CYS A 26 -0.92 10.85 1.75
CA CYS A 26 -0.37 9.56 2.14
C CYS A 26 0.81 9.68 3.12
N VAL A 27 1.72 10.65 2.87
CA VAL A 27 2.86 10.93 3.76
C VAL A 27 2.38 11.37 5.14
N ARG A 28 1.47 12.36 5.21
CA ARG A 28 0.91 12.85 6.48
C ARG A 28 0.20 11.74 7.24
N THR A 29 -0.59 10.91 6.57
CA THR A 29 -1.28 9.78 7.22
C THR A 29 -0.31 8.86 7.95
N VAL A 30 0.83 8.50 7.33
CA VAL A 30 1.82 7.64 7.99
C VAL A 30 2.52 8.36 9.14
N GLN A 31 2.92 9.62 8.94
CA GLN A 31 3.59 10.42 9.97
C GLN A 31 2.71 10.62 11.22
N ASN A 32 1.42 10.86 11.00
CA ASN A 32 0.44 11.10 12.06
C ASN A 32 -0.15 9.80 12.63
N ARG A 33 0.24 8.63 12.10
CA ARG A 33 -0.27 7.31 12.52
C ARG A 33 -1.80 7.20 12.33
N GLU A 34 -2.29 7.76 11.24
CA GLU A 34 -3.71 7.81 10.87
C GLU A 34 -4.09 6.65 9.93
N ARG A 35 -5.35 6.60 9.50
CA ARG A 35 -5.86 5.60 8.56
C ARG A 35 -6.42 6.30 7.33
N LEU A 36 -6.00 5.86 6.16
CA LEU A 36 -6.45 6.38 4.88
C LEU A 36 -6.95 5.26 3.98
N PHE A 37 -8.10 5.46 3.37
CA PHE A 37 -8.61 4.66 2.27
C PHE A 37 -8.37 5.40 0.96
N LEU A 38 -7.41 4.93 0.17
CA LEU A 38 -7.05 5.50 -1.13
C LEU A 38 -7.86 4.80 -2.23
N ILE A 39 -8.95 5.42 -2.67
CA ILE A 39 -9.98 4.79 -3.50
C ILE A 39 -9.90 5.37 -4.91
N GLY A 40 -9.79 4.52 -5.93
CA GLY A 40 -9.84 5.01 -7.31
C GLY A 40 -9.84 3.88 -8.33
N PRO A 41 -10.34 4.10 -9.56
CA PRO A 41 -10.41 3.07 -10.59
C PRO A 41 -9.05 2.43 -10.93
N ARG A 42 -9.08 1.32 -11.67
CA ARG A 42 -7.85 0.72 -12.22
C ARG A 42 -7.15 1.72 -13.13
N ARG A 43 -5.82 1.71 -13.09
CA ARG A 43 -4.93 2.57 -13.91
C ARG A 43 -4.97 4.08 -13.60
N TYR A 44 -5.59 4.50 -12.49
CA TYR A 44 -5.59 5.91 -12.05
C TYR A 44 -4.34 6.29 -11.24
N GLY A 45 -3.32 5.42 -11.16
CA GLY A 45 -2.02 5.76 -10.57
C GLY A 45 -1.84 5.46 -9.09
N LYS A 46 -2.83 4.87 -8.38
CA LYS A 46 -2.74 4.51 -6.95
C LYS A 46 -1.41 3.86 -6.55
N THR A 47 -0.99 2.79 -7.23
CA THR A 47 0.27 2.09 -6.93
C THR A 47 1.49 3.00 -7.05
N SER A 48 1.48 3.92 -8.03
CA SER A 48 2.57 4.89 -8.21
C SER A 48 2.53 6.00 -7.15
N ILE A 49 1.33 6.42 -6.71
CA ILE A 49 1.16 7.33 -5.56
C ILE A 49 1.73 6.69 -4.29
N LEU A 50 1.37 5.43 -3.99
CA LEU A 50 1.89 4.71 -2.84
C LEU A 50 3.42 4.53 -2.90
N LYS A 51 3.95 4.25 -4.09
CA LYS A 51 5.40 4.17 -4.29
C LYS A 51 6.08 5.50 -3.96
N ALA A 52 5.58 6.60 -4.53
CA ALA A 52 6.14 7.92 -4.32
C ALA A 52 6.03 8.38 -2.86
N ALA A 53 4.90 8.09 -2.21
CA ALA A 53 4.73 8.34 -0.78
C ALA A 53 5.72 7.52 0.05
N SER A 54 5.88 6.22 -0.25
CA SER A 54 6.84 5.34 0.44
C SER A 54 8.29 5.80 0.27
N GLU A 55 8.69 6.22 -0.93
CA GLU A 55 10.04 6.77 -1.17
C GLU A 55 10.27 8.07 -0.42
N THR A 56 9.25 8.95 -0.37
CA THR A 56 9.30 10.22 0.37
C THR A 56 9.41 9.98 1.88
N LEU A 57 8.59 9.08 2.42
CA LEU A 57 8.63 8.65 3.82
C LEU A 57 9.98 8.06 4.19
N GLY A 58 10.55 7.20 3.34
CA GLY A 58 11.87 6.61 3.57
C GLY A 58 12.99 7.67 3.64
N LYS A 59 12.95 8.68 2.76
CA LYS A 59 13.89 9.82 2.81
C LYS A 59 13.72 10.67 4.08
N GLN A 60 12.53 10.67 4.66
CA GLN A 60 12.20 11.35 5.92
C GLN A 60 12.45 10.46 7.15
N GLY A 61 13.02 9.27 6.98
CA GLY A 61 13.39 8.35 8.06
C GLY A 61 12.26 7.44 8.55
N ALA A 62 11.08 7.47 7.93
CA ALA A 62 9.99 6.56 8.28
C ALA A 62 10.22 5.14 7.72
N ILE A 63 9.68 4.15 8.42
CA ILE A 63 9.77 2.73 8.05
C ILE A 63 8.44 2.31 7.43
N VAL A 64 8.44 2.01 6.13
CA VAL A 64 7.22 1.66 5.39
C VAL A 64 7.27 0.20 4.92
N PHE A 65 6.17 -0.50 5.17
CA PHE A 65 5.85 -1.80 4.60
C PHE A 65 4.77 -1.61 3.54
N ARG A 66 5.11 -1.84 2.27
CA ARG A 66 4.21 -1.69 1.13
C ARG A 66 4.02 -3.04 0.46
N TYR A 67 2.78 -3.50 0.38
CA TYR A 67 2.42 -4.77 -0.25
C TYR A 67 1.33 -4.57 -1.28
N SER A 68 1.52 -5.12 -2.48
CA SER A 68 0.39 -5.43 -3.36
C SER A 68 -0.18 -6.76 -2.93
N THR A 69 -1.40 -6.76 -2.38
CA THR A 69 -1.97 -7.99 -1.81
C THR A 69 -2.24 -9.06 -2.87
N GLU A 70 -2.49 -8.67 -4.13
CA GLU A 70 -2.64 -9.60 -5.26
C GLU A 70 -1.34 -10.36 -5.58
N ALA A 71 -0.17 -9.88 -5.14
CA ALA A 71 1.10 -10.58 -5.28
C ALA A 71 1.24 -11.79 -4.33
N TYR A 72 0.33 -11.94 -3.37
CA TYR A 72 0.33 -13.01 -2.38
C TYR A 72 -0.90 -13.90 -2.59
N PRO A 73 -0.72 -15.16 -3.03
CA PRO A 73 -1.81 -16.11 -3.22
C PRO A 73 -2.59 -16.41 -1.93
N THR A 74 -1.93 -16.34 -0.77
CA THR A 74 -2.54 -16.59 0.54
C THR A 74 -2.16 -15.51 1.54
N ILE A 75 -3.01 -15.33 2.57
CA ILE A 75 -2.72 -14.42 3.68
C ILE A 75 -1.46 -14.86 4.43
N GLU A 76 -1.26 -16.17 4.59
CA GLU A 76 -0.09 -16.73 5.25
C GLU A 76 1.23 -16.30 4.57
N MET A 77 1.28 -16.30 3.24
CA MET A 77 2.46 -15.82 2.50
C MET A 77 2.71 -14.32 2.72
N LEU A 78 1.64 -13.51 2.74
CA LEU A 78 1.76 -12.08 3.06
C LEU A 78 2.29 -11.87 4.48
N VAL A 79 1.78 -12.62 5.46
CA VAL A 79 2.20 -12.53 6.86
C VAL A 79 3.64 -13.00 7.04
N SER A 80 4.04 -14.10 6.41
CA SER A 80 5.44 -14.55 6.38
C SER A 80 6.36 -13.45 5.84
N ARG A 81 5.97 -12.79 4.74
CA ARG A 81 6.74 -11.66 4.21
C ARG A 81 6.78 -10.48 5.18
N LEU A 82 5.65 -10.14 5.80
CA LEU A 82 5.56 -9.07 6.80
C LEU A 82 6.50 -9.33 7.98
N VAL A 83 6.53 -10.56 8.50
CA VAL A 83 7.41 -10.95 9.61
C VAL A 83 8.89 -10.84 9.20
N ALA A 84 9.25 -11.29 8.00
CA ALA A 84 10.61 -11.18 7.49
C ALA A 84 11.05 -9.71 7.37
N ASP A 85 10.23 -8.88 6.72
CA ASP A 85 10.51 -7.44 6.56
C ASP A 85 10.58 -6.72 7.90
N ALA A 86 9.67 -7.03 8.83
CA ALA A 86 9.66 -6.43 10.16
C ALA A 86 10.86 -6.88 10.99
N THR A 87 11.36 -8.10 10.78
CA THR A 87 12.59 -8.57 11.41
C THR A 87 13.77 -7.73 10.95
N GLU A 88 13.88 -7.52 9.65
CA GLU A 88 14.95 -6.73 9.03
C GLU A 88 14.90 -5.26 9.46
N LYS A 89 13.72 -4.63 9.36
CA LYS A 89 13.58 -3.17 9.47
C LYS A 89 13.33 -2.66 10.89
N LEU A 90 12.73 -3.46 11.76
CA LEU A 90 12.32 -3.02 13.10
C LEU A 90 12.91 -3.87 14.23
N ALA A 91 12.93 -5.19 14.07
CA ALA A 91 13.34 -6.07 15.14
C ALA A 91 14.86 -6.08 15.35
N GLY A 92 15.64 -5.82 14.29
CA GLY A 92 17.10 -5.82 14.34
C GLY A 92 17.69 -7.21 14.64
N GLY A 93 16.90 -8.28 14.50
CA GLY A 93 17.32 -9.64 14.81
C GLY A 93 16.19 -10.61 15.13
N ARG A 94 16.54 -11.90 15.11
CA ARG A 94 15.60 -13.04 15.26
C ARG A 94 14.99 -13.15 16.66
N GLU A 95 15.72 -12.83 17.74
CA GLU A 95 15.20 -12.98 19.10
C GLU A 95 14.01 -12.03 19.33
N LYS A 96 14.16 -10.77 18.87
CA LYS A 96 13.10 -9.78 18.95
C LYS A 96 11.93 -10.17 18.06
N ALA A 97 12.16 -10.65 16.84
CA ALA A 97 11.08 -11.17 16.00
C ALA A 97 10.28 -12.30 16.69
N ARG A 98 10.96 -13.31 17.26
CA ARG A 98 10.30 -14.40 18.00
C ARG A 98 9.47 -13.91 19.18
N LYS A 99 9.96 -12.91 19.93
CA LYS A 99 9.23 -12.29 21.03
C LYS A 99 7.96 -11.57 20.54
N PHE A 100 8.09 -10.72 19.54
CA PHE A 100 7.01 -9.83 19.10
C PHE A 100 5.96 -10.54 18.25
N PHE A 101 6.32 -11.60 17.54
CA PHE A 101 5.43 -12.41 16.71
C PHE A 101 5.15 -13.80 17.33
N ALA A 102 5.32 -13.98 18.64
CA ALA A 102 5.25 -15.28 19.31
C ALA A 102 3.99 -16.12 18.97
N ARG A 103 2.84 -15.46 18.77
CA ARG A 103 1.58 -16.12 18.37
C ARG A 103 1.66 -16.85 17.03
N LEU A 104 2.48 -16.35 16.11
CA LEU A 104 2.71 -16.95 14.80
C LEU A 104 3.77 -18.06 14.81
N ARG A 105 4.48 -18.23 15.94
CA ARG A 105 5.62 -19.15 16.10
C ARG A 105 6.59 -19.08 14.90
N PRO A 106 7.14 -17.89 14.59
CA PRO A 106 7.89 -17.72 13.35
C PRO A 106 9.26 -18.40 13.43
N GLU A 107 9.59 -19.12 12.37
CA GLU A 107 10.95 -19.55 12.07
C GLU A 107 11.57 -18.54 11.10
N VAL A 108 12.51 -17.75 11.59
CA VAL A 108 13.12 -16.65 10.84
C VAL A 108 14.58 -16.97 10.56
N THR A 109 14.98 -16.90 9.30
CA THR A 109 16.33 -17.21 8.85
C THR A 109 16.91 -16.07 8.01
N PHE A 110 18.23 -15.91 8.05
CA PHE A 110 18.95 -14.94 7.22
C PHE A 110 19.77 -15.69 6.17
N ASN A 111 19.47 -15.46 4.90
CA ASN A 111 20.23 -16.02 3.79
C ASN A 111 21.44 -15.11 3.52
N VAL A 112 22.64 -15.61 3.80
CA VAL A 112 23.90 -14.84 3.64
C VAL A 112 24.19 -14.52 2.16
N THR A 113 23.83 -15.43 1.25
CA THR A 113 24.09 -15.28 -0.19
C THR A 113 23.20 -14.19 -0.78
N GLU A 114 21.92 -14.21 -0.46
CA GLU A 114 20.94 -13.24 -0.96
C GLU A 114 20.88 -11.97 -0.11
N ARG A 115 21.55 -11.97 1.05
CA ARG A 115 21.49 -10.91 2.07
C ARG A 115 20.05 -10.53 2.44
N SER A 116 19.20 -11.54 2.59
CA SER A 116 17.77 -11.40 2.78
C SER A 116 17.28 -12.18 4.00
N TRP A 117 16.24 -11.64 4.65
CA TRP A 117 15.50 -12.37 5.68
C TRP A 117 14.34 -13.16 5.04
N SER A 118 14.10 -14.36 5.56
CA SER A 118 12.90 -15.14 5.27
C SER A 118 12.24 -15.58 6.57
N ALA A 119 10.94 -15.79 6.54
CA ALA A 119 10.18 -16.28 7.68
C ALA A 119 9.15 -17.32 7.22
N THR A 120 8.97 -18.34 8.05
CA THR A 120 7.92 -19.35 7.94
C THR A 120 7.11 -19.32 9.23
N LEU A 121 5.79 -19.47 9.14
CA LEU A 121 4.93 -19.49 10.33
C LEU A 121 4.76 -20.93 10.81
N GLY A 122 4.91 -21.16 12.11
CA GLY A 122 4.70 -22.46 12.73
C GLY A 122 3.22 -22.77 13.05
N VAL A 123 2.30 -21.96 12.54
CA VAL A 123 0.86 -22.09 12.73
C VAL A 123 0.22 -22.34 11.38
N SER A 124 -0.47 -23.46 11.24
CA SER A 124 -1.22 -23.79 10.02
C SER A 124 -2.52 -23.02 9.96
N SER A 125 -2.90 -22.56 8.77
CA SER A 125 -4.24 -22.03 8.49
C SER A 125 -5.01 -22.97 7.56
N GLY A 126 -6.16 -23.48 8.01
CA GLY A 126 -7.04 -24.36 7.24
C GLY A 126 -8.33 -23.68 6.78
N THR A 127 -8.71 -22.58 7.43
CA THR A 127 -9.95 -21.84 7.17
C THR A 127 -9.69 -20.35 6.89
N PRO A 128 -10.59 -19.64 6.17
CA PRO A 128 -10.47 -18.19 5.96
C PRO A 128 -10.42 -17.37 7.27
N HIS A 129 -11.10 -17.86 8.31
CA HIS A 129 -11.08 -17.25 9.64
C HIS A 129 -9.67 -17.30 10.26
N GLU A 130 -9.04 -18.48 10.25
CA GLU A 130 -7.66 -18.66 10.76
C GLU A 130 -6.65 -17.85 9.93
N GLN A 131 -6.83 -17.78 8.61
CA GLN A 131 -6.00 -16.93 7.75
C GLN A 131 -6.08 -15.47 8.15
N THR A 132 -7.30 -14.96 8.39
CA THR A 132 -7.50 -13.60 8.89
C THR A 132 -6.81 -13.39 10.25
N GLN A 133 -6.89 -14.38 11.14
CA GLN A 133 -6.25 -14.33 12.45
C GLN A 133 -4.71 -14.25 12.34
N LEU A 134 -4.09 -14.95 11.38
CA LEU A 134 -2.65 -14.82 11.11
C LEU A 134 -2.28 -13.37 10.74
N LEU A 135 -3.09 -12.72 9.91
CA LEU A 135 -2.88 -11.32 9.55
C LEU A 135 -3.02 -10.39 10.75
N VAL A 136 -4.06 -10.60 11.57
CA VAL A 136 -4.26 -9.83 12.80
C VAL A 136 -3.05 -9.96 13.73
N ASP A 137 -2.56 -11.18 13.96
CA ASP A 137 -1.42 -11.42 14.83
C ASP A 137 -0.10 -10.88 14.24
N GLY A 138 0.05 -10.93 12.92
CA GLY A 138 1.16 -10.29 12.19
C GLY A 138 1.16 -8.78 12.35
N LEU A 139 0.02 -8.12 12.07
CA LEU A 139 -0.11 -6.67 12.25
C LEU A 139 0.09 -6.25 13.70
N ALA A 140 -0.41 -7.04 14.66
CA ALA A 140 -0.20 -6.78 16.09
C ALA A 140 1.28 -6.92 16.50
N GLY A 141 2.03 -7.83 15.89
CA GLY A 141 3.48 -7.94 16.09
C GLY A 141 4.22 -6.70 15.58
N VAL A 142 3.84 -6.20 14.40
CA VAL A 142 4.40 -4.96 13.85
C VAL A 142 4.02 -3.74 14.68
N GLU A 143 2.77 -3.65 15.17
CA GLU A 143 2.33 -2.57 16.07
C GLU A 143 3.21 -2.51 17.32
N ARG A 144 3.44 -3.65 17.97
CA ARG A 144 4.30 -3.72 19.15
C ARG A 144 5.74 -3.32 18.84
N LEU A 145 6.29 -3.72 17.68
CA LEU A 145 7.62 -3.30 17.24
C LEU A 145 7.69 -1.80 16.93
N ALA A 146 6.65 -1.25 16.31
CA ALA A 146 6.54 0.16 15.99
C ALA A 146 6.45 1.03 17.25
N ALA A 147 5.83 0.53 18.32
CA ALA A 147 5.78 1.22 19.62
C ALA A 147 7.18 1.45 20.23
N GLU A 148 8.15 0.59 19.91
CA GLU A 148 9.55 0.75 20.33
C GLU A 148 10.41 1.50 19.31
N ALA A 149 9.87 1.82 18.12
CA ALA A 149 10.60 2.52 17.08
C ALA A 149 10.57 4.03 17.32
N SER A 150 11.71 4.70 17.12
CA SER A 150 11.80 6.16 17.16
C SER A 150 11.31 6.84 15.87
N ALA A 151 11.06 6.06 14.82
CA ALA A 151 10.61 6.53 13.52
C ALA A 151 9.12 6.24 13.29
N PRO A 152 8.39 7.06 12.50
CA PRO A 152 7.05 6.71 12.05
C PRO A 152 7.06 5.38 11.28
N VAL A 153 6.06 4.53 11.52
CA VAL A 153 5.94 3.23 10.87
C VAL A 153 4.60 3.15 10.12
N GLY A 154 4.66 2.77 8.84
CA GLY A 154 3.49 2.73 7.96
C GLY A 154 3.26 1.37 7.32
N ILE A 155 2.00 0.96 7.23
CA ILE A 155 1.54 -0.19 6.44
C ILE A 155 0.71 0.32 5.26
N MET A 156 1.14 0.00 4.04
CA MET A 156 0.42 0.31 2.80
C MET A 156 0.01 -0.99 2.11
N LEU A 157 -1.30 -1.23 1.99
CA LEU A 157 -1.86 -2.41 1.33
C LEU A 157 -2.57 -1.99 0.05
N ASP A 158 -1.97 -2.31 -1.09
CA ASP A 158 -2.57 -2.10 -2.41
C ASP A 158 -3.45 -3.28 -2.81
N GLU A 159 -4.51 -2.96 -3.56
CA GLU A 159 -5.61 -3.86 -3.89
C GLU A 159 -6.22 -4.56 -2.65
N PHE A 160 -6.37 -3.82 -1.54
CA PHE A 160 -6.80 -4.30 -0.23
C PHE A 160 -8.06 -5.20 -0.24
N GLN A 161 -8.97 -5.01 -1.20
CA GLN A 161 -10.14 -5.87 -1.34
C GLN A 161 -9.79 -7.36 -1.54
N HIS A 162 -8.65 -7.67 -2.18
CA HIS A 162 -8.20 -9.06 -2.38
C HIS A 162 -7.94 -9.74 -1.04
N LEU A 163 -7.37 -8.99 -0.08
CA LEU A 163 -7.14 -9.49 1.28
C LEU A 163 -8.45 -9.79 2.03
N ILE A 164 -9.46 -8.92 1.86
CA ILE A 164 -10.79 -9.13 2.42
C ILE A 164 -11.46 -10.37 1.79
N GLU A 165 -11.30 -10.56 0.49
CA GLU A 165 -11.83 -11.72 -0.24
C GLU A 165 -11.19 -13.04 0.23
N LEU A 166 -9.87 -13.07 0.43
CA LEU A 166 -9.17 -14.24 0.98
C LEU A 166 -9.62 -14.58 2.41
N GLY A 167 -9.82 -13.58 3.27
CA GLY A 167 -10.24 -13.79 4.66
C GLY A 167 -11.73 -14.09 4.84
N GLY A 168 -12.53 -13.93 3.78
CA GLY A 168 -13.96 -14.21 3.76
C GLY A 168 -14.79 -13.31 4.68
N ARG A 169 -15.97 -13.80 5.10
CA ARG A 169 -17.02 -13.00 5.77
C ARG A 169 -16.57 -12.30 7.06
N SER A 170 -15.62 -12.88 7.79
CA SER A 170 -15.16 -12.33 9.07
C SER A 170 -13.97 -11.37 8.95
N ALA A 171 -13.38 -11.25 7.75
CA ALA A 171 -12.15 -10.48 7.53
C ALA A 171 -12.29 -9.02 7.96
N GLU A 172 -13.36 -8.35 7.52
CA GLU A 172 -13.58 -6.95 7.81
C GLU A 172 -13.67 -6.66 9.32
N GLY A 173 -14.47 -7.45 10.04
CA GLY A 173 -14.70 -7.27 11.47
C GLY A 173 -13.44 -7.48 12.30
N GLN A 174 -12.70 -8.55 12.01
CA GLN A 174 -11.44 -8.85 12.72
C GLN A 174 -10.37 -7.79 12.45
N LEU A 175 -10.18 -7.40 11.18
CA LEU A 175 -9.19 -6.40 10.82
C LEU A 175 -9.54 -5.03 11.39
N ARG A 176 -10.82 -4.63 11.34
CA ARG A 176 -11.28 -3.39 11.99
C ARG A 176 -10.93 -3.40 13.47
N SER A 177 -11.25 -4.49 14.17
CA SER A 177 -11.03 -4.61 15.61
C SER A 177 -9.55 -4.53 15.99
N ALA A 178 -8.66 -5.08 15.16
CA ALA A 178 -7.22 -4.96 15.35
C ALA A 178 -6.72 -3.54 15.04
N VAL A 179 -6.99 -3.05 13.83
CA VAL A 179 -6.44 -1.77 13.32
C VAL A 179 -6.87 -0.58 14.18
N GLN A 180 -8.07 -0.60 14.78
CA GLN A 180 -8.52 0.49 15.65
C GLN A 180 -7.77 0.58 16.98
N GLN A 181 -7.19 -0.53 17.46
CA GLN A 181 -6.46 -0.59 18.74
C GLN A 181 -4.97 -0.26 18.57
N HIS A 182 -4.48 -0.23 17.33
CA HIS A 182 -3.10 0.09 17.03
C HIS A 182 -2.87 1.60 17.21
N ALA A 183 -1.81 2.03 17.87
CA ALA A 183 -1.54 3.45 18.12
C ALA A 183 -0.22 3.91 17.49
N SER A 184 0.62 2.98 17.07
CA SER A 184 1.99 3.22 16.63
C SER A 184 2.14 3.14 15.11
N LEU A 185 1.10 2.71 14.41
CA LEU A 185 1.08 2.50 12.96
C LEU A 185 0.14 3.46 12.23
N GLY A 186 0.62 3.99 11.10
CA GLY A 186 -0.22 4.56 10.06
C GLY A 186 -0.61 3.52 9.01
N TYR A 187 -1.86 3.57 8.54
CA TYR A 187 -2.39 2.63 7.55
C TYR A 187 -2.86 3.34 6.29
N ILE A 188 -2.50 2.79 5.14
CA ILE A 188 -3.11 3.15 3.86
C ILE A 188 -3.66 1.88 3.21
N PHE A 189 -4.97 1.85 3.02
CA PHE A 189 -5.69 0.80 2.31
C PHE A 189 -6.06 1.34 0.94
N ALA A 190 -5.36 0.91 -0.10
CA ALA A 190 -5.66 1.30 -1.47
C ALA A 190 -6.36 0.17 -2.21
N GLY A 191 -7.25 0.51 -3.15
CA GLY A 191 -7.83 -0.51 -4.00
C GLY A 191 -8.72 0.01 -5.11
N SER A 192 -8.92 -0.86 -6.10
CA SER A 192 -9.62 -0.52 -7.35
C SER A 192 -11.10 -0.89 -7.37
N LYS A 193 -11.58 -1.75 -6.46
CA LYS A 193 -13.02 -2.00 -6.28
C LYS A 193 -13.67 -0.85 -5.50
N THR A 194 -13.80 0.30 -6.17
CA THR A 194 -14.26 1.56 -5.58
C THR A 194 -15.57 1.41 -4.80
N ARG A 195 -16.57 0.77 -5.40
CA ARG A 195 -17.87 0.51 -4.73
C ARG A 195 -17.71 -0.24 -3.41
N MET A 196 -16.91 -1.30 -3.39
CA MET A 196 -16.68 -2.08 -2.17
C MET A 196 -16.02 -1.25 -1.08
N LEU A 197 -14.94 -0.52 -1.41
CA LEU A 197 -14.23 0.33 -0.45
C LEU A 197 -15.08 1.50 0.06
N ILE A 198 -15.90 2.08 -0.81
CA ILE A 198 -16.88 3.11 -0.42
C ILE A 198 -17.86 2.50 0.58
N GLU A 199 -18.55 1.42 0.23
CA GLU A 199 -19.53 0.77 1.10
C GLU A 199 -18.92 0.40 2.47
N MET A 200 -17.71 -0.19 2.48
CA MET A 200 -17.00 -0.56 3.70
C MET A 200 -16.76 0.62 4.64
N THR A 201 -16.62 1.83 4.11
CA THR A 201 -16.24 3.03 4.88
C THR A 201 -17.41 3.99 5.13
N THR A 202 -18.52 3.88 4.38
CA THR A 202 -19.70 4.76 4.49
C THR A 202 -20.92 4.13 5.10
N GLU A 203 -21.07 2.80 5.05
CA GLU A 203 -22.26 2.15 5.57
C GLU A 203 -22.11 1.86 7.07
N ALA A 204 -23.03 2.35 7.89
CA ALA A 204 -22.99 2.15 9.34
C ALA A 204 -23.08 0.67 9.76
N SER A 205 -23.60 -0.21 8.87
CA SER A 205 -23.68 -1.65 9.07
C SER A 205 -22.35 -2.38 8.78
N ARG A 206 -21.38 -1.72 8.15
CA ARG A 206 -20.09 -2.32 7.79
C ARG A 206 -19.05 -2.06 8.90
N PRO A 207 -18.15 -3.03 9.20
CA PRO A 207 -17.16 -2.85 10.25
C PRO A 207 -16.24 -1.63 10.09
N PHE A 208 -15.79 -1.36 8.86
CA PHE A 208 -14.84 -0.28 8.58
C PHE A 208 -15.45 1.13 8.61
N TYR A 209 -16.73 1.27 8.95
CA TYR A 209 -17.41 2.55 9.08
C TYR A 209 -16.59 3.54 9.93
N ARG A 210 -16.26 4.69 9.33
CA ARG A 210 -15.49 5.80 9.93
C ARG A 210 -14.16 5.38 10.59
N LEU A 211 -13.50 4.32 10.13
CA LEU A 211 -12.17 3.96 10.66
C LEU A 211 -11.08 4.96 10.27
N GLY A 212 -11.21 5.59 9.10
CA GLY A 212 -10.18 6.47 8.55
C GLY A 212 -10.73 7.43 7.51
N GLU A 213 -9.86 8.34 7.06
CA GLU A 213 -10.16 9.26 5.99
C GLU A 213 -10.28 8.53 4.65
N ARG A 214 -10.98 9.15 3.70
CA ARG A 214 -11.15 8.63 2.34
C ARG A 214 -10.57 9.65 1.38
N LEU A 215 -9.68 9.21 0.51
CA LEU A 215 -9.13 10.03 -0.58
C LEU A 215 -9.48 9.36 -1.90
N PHE A 216 -10.21 10.09 -2.74
CA PHE A 216 -10.62 9.62 -4.06
C PHE A 216 -9.61 10.07 -5.11
N VAL A 217 -9.01 9.12 -5.81
CA VAL A 217 -8.09 9.41 -6.92
C VAL A 217 -8.92 9.56 -8.20
N GLY A 218 -9.06 10.80 -8.65
CA GLY A 218 -9.76 11.18 -9.88
C GLY A 218 -8.89 11.08 -11.13
N PRO A 219 -9.44 11.38 -12.32
CA PRO A 219 -8.64 11.50 -13.54
C PRO A 219 -7.58 12.60 -13.37
N VAL A 220 -6.48 12.51 -14.14
CA VAL A 220 -5.48 13.59 -14.17
C VAL A 220 -6.11 14.82 -14.81
N PRO A 221 -5.96 16.04 -14.26
CA PRO A 221 -6.48 17.23 -14.88
C PRO A 221 -5.98 17.39 -16.33
N ARG A 222 -6.89 17.74 -17.23
CA ARG A 222 -6.60 17.84 -18.66
C ARG A 222 -5.41 18.76 -18.96
N ALA A 223 -5.36 19.92 -18.32
CA ALA A 223 -4.27 20.89 -18.48
C ALA A 223 -2.90 20.33 -18.06
N ASP A 224 -2.84 19.60 -16.95
CA ASP A 224 -1.59 18.98 -16.49
C ASP A 224 -1.13 17.89 -17.47
N PHE A 225 -2.08 17.10 -17.98
CA PHE A 225 -1.77 16.05 -18.94
C PHE A 225 -1.38 16.62 -20.31
N GLN A 226 -1.98 17.72 -20.77
CA GLN A 226 -1.53 18.46 -21.95
C GLN A 226 -0.07 18.90 -21.81
N GLY A 227 0.30 19.52 -20.69
CA GLY A 227 1.67 19.93 -20.41
C GLY A 227 2.65 18.77 -20.46
N PHE A 228 2.28 17.63 -19.86
CA PHE A 228 3.07 16.41 -19.91
C PHE A 228 3.25 15.86 -21.34
N LEU A 229 2.16 15.77 -22.11
CA LEU A 229 2.20 15.28 -23.49
C LEU A 229 3.07 16.18 -24.36
N HIS A 230 2.89 17.50 -24.26
CA HIS A 230 3.68 18.49 -24.98
C HIS A 230 5.18 18.29 -24.71
N HIS A 231 5.58 18.25 -23.44
CA HIS A 231 6.98 18.04 -23.05
C HIS A 231 7.54 16.70 -23.55
N GLY A 232 6.74 15.63 -23.51
CA GLY A 232 7.14 14.32 -24.01
C GLY A 232 7.40 14.32 -25.51
N PHE A 233 6.49 14.90 -26.30
CA PHE A 233 6.65 15.00 -27.76
C PHE A 233 7.84 15.87 -28.16
N VAL A 234 8.00 17.05 -27.55
CA VAL A 234 9.13 17.95 -27.82
C VAL A 234 10.46 17.27 -27.48
N ARG A 235 10.54 16.56 -26.34
CA ARG A 235 11.74 15.80 -25.95
C ARG A 235 12.07 14.66 -26.94
N ALA A 236 11.07 14.13 -27.64
CA ALA A 236 11.25 13.14 -28.70
C ALA A 236 11.63 13.76 -30.05
N GLY A 237 11.78 15.09 -30.15
CA GLY A 237 12.08 15.81 -31.38
C GLY A 237 10.88 16.04 -32.28
N LEU A 238 9.66 15.88 -31.75
CA LEU A 238 8.41 16.11 -32.49
C LEU A 238 7.91 17.54 -32.31
N LYS A 239 7.32 18.10 -33.37
CA LYS A 239 6.56 19.36 -33.29
C LYS A 239 5.10 19.03 -33.00
N VAL A 240 4.52 19.71 -32.02
CA VAL A 240 3.11 19.57 -31.66
C VAL A 240 2.33 20.63 -32.42
N GLY A 241 1.44 20.20 -33.31
CA GLY A 241 0.54 21.11 -34.04
C GLY A 241 -0.62 21.59 -33.17
N ASP A 242 -1.23 22.70 -33.56
CA ASP A 242 -2.40 23.25 -32.86
C ASP A 242 -3.55 22.24 -32.83
N GLY A 243 -4.18 22.07 -31.66
CA GLY A 243 -5.27 21.12 -31.44
C GLY A 243 -4.88 19.64 -31.43
N ALA A 244 -3.61 19.29 -31.70
CA ALA A 244 -3.18 17.88 -31.73
C ALA A 244 -3.28 17.20 -30.36
N LEU A 245 -2.95 17.92 -29.28
CA LEU A 245 -3.07 17.38 -27.92
C LEU A 245 -4.53 17.22 -27.52
N ASP A 246 -5.39 18.18 -27.89
CA ASP A 246 -6.82 18.08 -27.62
C ASP A 246 -7.43 16.87 -28.28
N ALA A 247 -7.13 16.64 -29.56
CA ALA A 247 -7.59 15.46 -30.28
C ALA A 247 -7.13 14.14 -29.63
N VAL A 248 -5.92 14.09 -29.06
CA VAL A 248 -5.44 12.90 -28.34
C VAL A 248 -6.22 12.68 -27.04
N LEU A 249 -6.53 13.75 -26.32
CA LEU A 249 -7.25 13.68 -25.04
C LEU A 249 -8.73 13.33 -25.25
N ASP A 250 -9.35 13.89 -26.29
CA ASP A 250 -10.74 13.59 -26.66
C ASP A 250 -10.95 12.12 -27.05
N LEU A 251 -9.90 11.43 -27.53
CA LEU A 251 -9.92 9.99 -27.81
C LEU A 251 -9.71 9.12 -26.56
N ALA A 252 -9.24 9.71 -25.46
CA ALA A 252 -8.87 9.01 -24.23
C ALA A 252 -9.90 9.17 -23.10
N GLU A 253 -10.82 10.12 -23.23
CA GLU A 253 -11.98 10.35 -22.36
C GLU A 253 -13.19 9.49 -22.76
#